data_AF-A0A2C9JZ67-F1
#
_entry.id   AF-A0A2C9JZ67-F1
#
_cell.length_a   1.000
_cell.length_b   1.000
_cell.length_c   1.000
_cell.angle_alpha   90.00
_cell.angle_beta   90.00
_cell.angle_gamma   90.00
#
_symmetry.space_group_name_H-M   'P 1'
#
loop_
_entity.id
_entity.type
_entity.pdbx_description
1 polymer ?
#
loop_
_entity_poly.entity_id
_entity_poly.type
_entity_poly.pdbx_seq_one_letter_code
_entity_poly.pdbx_strand_id
1 'polypeptide(L)'
;MTIIYQNRVATTSLGGFLKLLRAWRGSVYKLLYKELIIFISLYAIISLIYRLALTEDQKRVFESIVMELRSASNVIPLSFLLGFYVTFIVQRWWQQFINVPWPDR
;
A
#
# COMPACT_ATOMS: atom_id res chain seq x y z
N MET A 1 10.97 -4.71 14.69
CA MET A 1 12.43 -4.55 14.57
C MET A 1 12.71 -3.18 13.95
N THR A 2 13.46 -2.32 14.61
CA THR A 2 13.77 -0.96 14.14
C THR A 2 14.79 -1.01 12.99
N ILE A 3 14.57 -0.23 11.94
CA ILE A 3 15.46 -0.17 10.78
C ILE A 3 16.13 1.20 10.75
N ILE A 4 17.45 1.23 10.98
CA ILE A 4 18.24 2.46 10.97
C ILE A 4 18.83 2.65 9.57
N TYR A 5 18.38 3.69 8.87
CA TYR A 5 18.88 4.06 7.54
C TYR A 5 19.41 5.49 7.46
N GLN A 6 19.53 6.19 8.60
CA GLN A 6 19.93 7.61 8.68
C GLN A 6 21.24 7.90 7.92
N ASN A 7 22.26 7.06 8.07
CA ASN A 7 23.54 7.24 7.37
C ASN A 7 23.41 7.11 5.83
N ARG A 8 22.42 6.37 5.33
CA ARG A 8 22.19 6.19 3.88
C ARG A 8 21.51 7.39 3.21
N VAL A 9 20.91 8.27 4.00
CA VAL A 9 20.23 9.50 3.55
C VAL A 9 20.89 10.77 4.08
N ALA A 10 22.12 10.66 4.62
CA ALA A 10 22.84 11.79 5.19
C ALA A 10 23.24 12.84 4.14
N THR A 11 23.41 12.44 2.87
CA THR A 11 23.73 13.34 1.75
C THR A 11 22.64 13.36 0.70
N THR A 12 22.27 14.56 0.25
CA THR A 12 21.31 14.77 -0.83
C THR A 12 21.97 14.45 -2.17
N SER A 13 21.90 13.19 -2.57
CA SER A 13 22.32 12.73 -3.91
C SER A 13 21.10 12.43 -4.77
N LEU A 14 21.22 12.64 -6.10
CA LEU A 14 20.14 12.44 -7.07
C LEU A 14 19.54 11.01 -7.02
N GLY A 15 20.32 10.02 -6.57
CA GLY A 15 19.90 8.63 -6.39
C GLY A 15 19.71 8.17 -4.93
N GLY A 16 19.70 9.08 -3.95
CA GLY A 16 19.64 8.73 -2.52
C GLY A 16 18.40 7.91 -2.15
N PHE A 17 17.22 8.41 -2.49
CA PHE A 17 15.94 7.73 -2.22
C PHE A 17 15.74 6.47 -3.09
N LEU A 18 16.21 6.46 -4.33
CA LEU A 18 16.17 5.29 -5.21
C LEU A 18 16.94 4.09 -4.61
N LYS A 19 18.02 4.35 -3.87
CA LYS A 19 18.75 3.29 -3.14
C LYS A 19 17.91 2.66 -2.03
N LEU A 20 17.00 3.41 -1.40
CA LEU A 20 16.11 2.89 -0.35
C LEU A 20 15.01 1.97 -0.91
N LEU A 21 14.51 2.23 -2.12
CA LEU A 21 13.53 1.36 -2.77
C LEU A 21 14.08 -0.06 -3.01
N ARG A 22 15.40 -0.22 -3.13
CA ARG A 22 16.03 -1.54 -3.29
C ARG A 22 16.17 -2.31 -1.97
N ALA A 23 15.90 -1.69 -0.83
CA ALA A 23 16.02 -2.37 0.46
C ALA A 23 14.90 -3.41 0.63
N TRP A 24 15.23 -4.57 1.19
CA TRP A 24 14.25 -5.62 1.50
C TRP A 24 13.82 -5.62 2.99
N ARG A 25 14.76 -5.37 3.89
CA ARG A 25 14.48 -5.37 5.34
C ARG A 25 13.66 -4.12 5.71
N GLY A 26 12.43 -4.34 6.18
CA GLY A 26 11.50 -3.28 6.58
C GLY A 26 10.99 -2.43 5.42
N SER A 27 11.09 -2.91 4.18
CA SER A 27 10.50 -2.22 3.04
C SER A 27 9.02 -2.55 2.88
N VAL A 28 8.32 -1.67 2.17
CA VAL A 28 6.91 -1.83 1.82
C VAL A 28 6.66 -3.14 1.07
N TYR A 29 7.61 -3.58 0.23
CA TYR A 29 7.50 -4.85 -0.50
C TYR A 29 7.40 -6.05 0.44
N LYS A 30 8.27 -6.11 1.47
CA LYS A 30 8.24 -7.20 2.45
C LYS A 30 6.96 -7.19 3.29
N LEU A 31 6.35 -6.01 3.48
CA LEU A 31 5.09 -5.88 4.20
C LEU A 31 3.89 -6.32 3.36
N LEU A 32 3.84 -5.95 2.07
CA LEU A 32 2.65 -6.10 1.22
C LEU A 32 2.68 -7.29 0.27
N TYR A 33 3.78 -8.05 0.18
CA TYR A 33 3.91 -9.07 -0.88
C TYR A 33 2.81 -10.15 -0.83
N LYS A 34 2.30 -10.51 0.36
CA LYS A 34 1.25 -11.53 0.50
C LYS A 34 -0.08 -11.02 -0.01
N GLU A 35 -0.45 -9.82 0.41
CA GLU A 35 -1.66 -9.11 0.01
C GLU A 35 -1.64 -8.83 -1.50
N LEU A 36 -0.48 -8.43 -2.03
CA LEU A 36 -0.29 -8.20 -3.45
C LEU A 36 -0.46 -9.48 -4.27
N ILE A 37 0.09 -10.61 -3.82
CA ILE A 37 -0.09 -11.90 -4.49
C ILE A 37 -1.57 -12.28 -4.52
N ILE A 38 -2.27 -12.18 -3.38
CA ILE A 38 -3.70 -12.47 -3.30
C ILE A 38 -4.49 -11.57 -4.26
N PHE A 39 -4.20 -10.27 -4.28
CA PHE A 39 -4.86 -9.31 -5.16
C PHE A 39 -4.64 -9.65 -6.64
N ILE A 40 -3.39 -9.91 -7.04
CA ILE A 40 -3.05 -10.28 -8.43
C ILE A 40 -3.72 -11.60 -8.82
N SER A 41 -3.72 -12.59 -7.93
CA SER A 41 -4.37 -13.88 -8.17
C SER A 41 -5.88 -13.72 -8.38
N LEU A 42 -6.57 -12.98 -7.52
CA LEU A 42 -8.01 -12.73 -7.67
C LEU A 42 -8.32 -11.97 -8.96
N TYR A 43 -7.53 -10.93 -9.25
CA TYR A 43 -7.68 -10.16 -10.49
C TYR A 43 -7.48 -11.03 -11.73
N ALA A 44 -6.46 -11.89 -11.73
CA ALA A 44 -6.18 -12.83 -12.81
C ALA A 44 -7.32 -13.84 -12.98
N ILE A 45 -7.86 -14.39 -11.89
CA ILE A 45 -9.00 -15.32 -11.93
C ILE A 45 -10.22 -14.64 -12.57
N ILE A 46 -10.58 -13.43 -12.14
CA ILE A 46 -11.70 -12.68 -12.73
C ILE A 46 -11.46 -12.39 -14.22
N SER A 47 -10.24 -11.99 -14.59
CA SER A 47 -9.86 -11.75 -15.99
C SER A 47 -9.97 -13.01 -16.85
N LEU A 48 -9.56 -14.17 -16.32
CA LEU A 48 -9.69 -15.46 -17.02
C LEU A 48 -11.15 -15.87 -17.17
N ILE A 49 -11.98 -15.71 -16.14
CA ILE A 49 -13.41 -15.98 -16.20
C ILE A 49 -14.07 -15.12 -17.29
N TYR A 50 -13.81 -13.81 -17.31
CA TYR A 50 -14.34 -12.90 -18.32
C TYR A 50 -13.93 -13.29 -19.76
N ARG A 51 -12.68 -13.72 -19.95
CA ARG A 51 -12.14 -14.04 -21.29
C ARG A 51 -12.54 -15.43 -21.80
N LEU A 52 -12.54 -16.43 -20.92
CA LEU A 52 -12.62 -17.84 -21.31
C LEU A 52 -13.98 -18.48 -21.00
N ALA A 53 -14.72 -17.99 -20.01
CA ALA A 53 -15.93 -18.64 -19.53
C ALA A 53 -17.22 -17.87 -19.87
N LEU A 54 -17.18 -16.53 -19.93
CA LEU A 54 -18.38 -15.72 -20.18
C LEU A 54 -18.79 -15.71 -21.65
N THR A 55 -20.10 -15.83 -21.86
CA THR A 55 -20.76 -15.60 -23.15
C THR A 55 -20.93 -14.11 -23.44
N GLU A 56 -21.18 -13.72 -24.68
CA GLU A 56 -21.25 -12.31 -25.10
C GLU A 56 -22.32 -11.50 -24.33
N ASP A 57 -23.48 -12.09 -24.04
CA ASP A 57 -24.52 -11.40 -23.25
C ASP A 57 -24.08 -11.21 -21.79
N GLN A 58 -23.41 -12.20 -21.20
CA GLN A 58 -22.87 -12.09 -19.83
C GLN A 58 -21.74 -11.07 -19.73
N LYS A 59 -20.91 -10.93 -20.78
CA LYS A 59 -19.85 -9.90 -20.83
C LYS A 59 -20.44 -8.50 -20.77
N ARG A 60 -21.52 -8.23 -21.51
CA ARG A 60 -22.20 -6.92 -21.47
C ARG A 60 -22.70 -6.55 -20.07
N VAL A 61 -23.28 -7.54 -19.37
CA VAL A 61 -23.72 -7.34 -17.97
C VAL A 61 -22.53 -7.09 -17.06
N PHE A 62 -21.45 -7.86 -17.19
CA PHE A 62 -20.24 -7.68 -16.42
C PHE A 62 -19.62 -6.28 -16.62
N GLU A 63 -19.56 -5.80 -17.87
CA GLU A 63 -19.04 -4.47 -18.20
C GLU A 63 -19.90 -3.36 -17.58
N SER A 64 -21.22 -3.49 -17.61
CA SER A 64 -22.12 -2.56 -16.94
C SER A 64 -21.83 -2.48 -15.43
N ILE A 65 -21.66 -3.63 -14.77
CA ILE A 65 -21.32 -3.67 -13.33
C ILE A 65 -19.97 -3.00 -13.05
N VAL A 66 -18.95 -3.28 -13.87
CA VAL A 66 -17.62 -2.68 -13.71
C VAL A 66 -17.66 -1.17 -13.87
N MET A 67 -18.46 -0.65 -14.81
CA MET A 67 -18.64 0.78 -15.01
C MET A 67 -19.28 1.46 -13.79
N GLU A 68 -20.31 0.84 -13.19
CA GLU A 68 -20.93 1.33 -11.96
C GLU A 68 -19.94 1.33 -10.77
N LEU A 69 -19.19 0.23 -10.59
CA LEU A 69 -18.17 0.14 -9.53
C LEU A 69 -17.05 1.17 -9.70
N ARG A 70 -16.63 1.42 -10.95
CA ARG A 70 -15.61 2.43 -11.25
C ARG A 70 -16.10 3.83 -10.90
N SER A 71 -17.36 4.14 -11.19
CA SER A 71 -17.98 5.41 -10.81
C SER A 71 -18.01 5.59 -9.29
N ALA A 72 -18.45 4.56 -8.56
CA ALA A 72 -18.49 4.58 -7.10
C ALA A 72 -17.11 4.75 -6.45
N SER A 73 -16.06 4.11 -7.02
CA SER A 73 -14.70 4.23 -6.50
C SER A 73 -14.13 5.65 -6.55
N ASN A 74 -14.57 6.49 -7.49
CA ASN A 74 -14.10 7.88 -7.60
C ASN A 74 -14.71 8.81 -6.54
N VAL A 75 -15.81 8.41 -5.91
CA VAL A 75 -16.53 9.23 -4.93
C VAL A 75 -15.84 9.24 -3.56
N ILE A 76 -15.09 8.18 -3.22
CA ILE A 76 -14.50 8.03 -1.88
C ILE A 76 -13.07 8.61 -1.87
N PRO A 77 -12.79 9.69 -1.10
CA PRO A 77 -11.45 10.27 -1.02
C PRO A 77 -10.56 9.47 -0.05
N LEU A 78 -10.26 8.21 -0.39
CA LEU A 78 -9.49 7.30 0.46
C LEU A 78 -8.13 7.87 0.86
N SER A 79 -7.45 8.57 -0.04
CA SER A 79 -6.16 9.21 0.22
C SER A 79 -6.22 10.24 1.35
N PHE A 80 -7.33 10.99 1.43
CA PHE A 80 -7.55 11.98 2.48
C PHE A 80 -7.70 11.30 3.84
N LEU A 81 -8.60 10.31 3.94
CA LEU A 81 -8.82 9.56 5.18
C LEU A 81 -7.57 8.83 5.65
N LEU A 82 -6.86 8.18 4.73
CA LEU A 82 -5.60 7.49 5.02
C LEU A 82 -4.54 8.46 5.54
N GLY A 83 -4.49 9.68 4.97
CA GLY A 83 -3.62 10.75 5.43
C GLY A 83 -3.82 11.08 6.91
N PHE A 84 -5.05 11.41 7.32
CA PHE A 84 -5.33 11.70 8.74
C PHE A 84 -5.02 10.52 9.64
N TYR A 85 -5.43 9.33 9.23
CA TYR A 85 -5.25 8.12 10.03
C TYR A 85 -3.77 7.82 10.27
N VAL A 86 -2.95 7.90 9.21
CA VAL A 86 -1.50 7.67 9.30
C VAL A 86 -0.83 8.75 10.15
N THR A 87 -1.18 10.03 9.97
CA THR A 87 -0.64 11.13 10.79
C THR A 87 -0.91 10.90 12.27
N PHE A 88 -2.13 10.49 12.63
CA PHE A 88 -2.50 10.19 14.01
C PHE A 88 -1.68 9.02 14.59
N ILE A 89 -1.49 7.94 13.83
CA ILE A 89 -0.69 6.79 14.27
C ILE A 89 0.77 7.20 14.50
N VAL A 90 1.37 7.93 13.55
CA VAL A 90 2.78 8.35 13.64
C VAL A 90 3.00 9.24 14.86
N GLN A 91 2.07 10.15 15.14
CA GLN A 91 2.13 10.99 16.33
C GLN A 91 2.13 10.14 17.61
N ARG A 92 1.21 9.18 17.73
CA ARG A 92 1.13 8.29 18.91
C ARG A 92 2.37 7.41 19.05
N TRP A 93 2.88 6.87 17.94
CA TRP A 93 4.09 6.06 17.94
C TRP A 93 5.29 6.83 18.50
N TRP A 94 5.46 8.09 18.11
CA TRP A 94 6.54 8.93 18.62
C TRP A 94 6.37 9.27 20.11
N GLN A 95 5.14 9.57 20.55
CA GLN A 95 4.84 9.79 21.97
C GLN A 95 5.16 8.57 22.83
N GLN A 96 4.85 7.35 22.35
CA GLN A 96 5.23 6.12 23.04
C GLN A 96 6.75 5.99 23.17
N PHE A 97 7.50 6.33 22.12
CA PHE A 97 8.95 6.25 22.14
C PHE A 97 9.59 7.21 23.15
N ILE A 98 9.12 8.46 23.25
CA ILE A 98 9.65 9.45 24.21
C ILE A 98 9.31 9.07 25.65
N ASN A 99 8.16 8.45 25.88
CA ASN A 99 7.72 8.06 27.22
C ASN A 99 8.41 6.80 27.76
N VAL A 100 9.31 6.17 27.00
CA VAL A 100 10.17 5.10 27.51
C VAL A 100 11.15 5.71 28.53
N PRO A 101 11.17 5.23 29.79
CA PRO A 101 12.04 5.79 30.82
C PRO A 101 13.50 5.45 30.52
N TRP A 102 14.37 6.45 30.66
CA TRP A 102 15.82 6.30 30.55
C TRP A 102 16.44 6.37 31.94
N PRO A 103 17.38 5.46 32.28
CA PRO A 103 18.06 5.45 33.58
C PRO A 103 19.08 6.58 33.74
N ASP A 104 19.35 7.35 32.67
CA ASP A 104 20.29 8.47 32.66
C ASP A 104 19.75 9.74 33.36
N ARG A 105 18.56 9.66 33.97
CA ARG A 105 17.94 10.73 34.78
C ARG A 105 17.94 10.36 36.26
#